data_AF-A0A2Z5FYU2-F1
#
_entry.id   AF-A0A2Z5FYU2-F1
#
_cell.length_a   1.000
_cell.length_b   1.000
_cell.length_c   1.000
_cell.angle_alpha   90.00
_cell.angle_beta   90.00
_cell.angle_gamma   90.00
#
_symmetry.space_group_name_H-M   'P 1'
#
loop_
_entity.id
_entity.type
_entity.pdbx_description
1 polymer ?
#
loop_
_entity_poly.entity_id
_entity_poly.type
_entity_poly.pdbx_seq_one_letter_code
_entity_poly.pdbx_strand_id
1 'polypeptide(L)'
;MHALPNQANAISSSRTHSQPRRKPRPGFINKYYDDEGWWALAWIDVYDLTHDERYLATAASIFADMTYGWVQTCSGGIWWSKDRKYKNAIANELFLSVAARLAVLTTDPKQRTNYSAWANREWQWFVGSGMINPEQLVNDGLTESCKNNQRTIWTYNQGVILGGLIALHAVSGDAALLSEAHKIARAALSALTDQQGVLHDVCEPKCGGDGTQFKGAFARNLRALNEEDPKLAYDRFARTNADSIWNQVRSPDYHLGEVWSATSGTPDASSQSSALDVLVSAAELSAKNAFN
;
A
#
# COMPACT_ATOMS: atom_id res chain seq x y z
N MET A 1 14.73 -41.33 -20.72
CA MET A 1 14.47 -41.36 -19.26
C MET A 1 15.79 -41.46 -18.51
N HIS A 2 16.37 -40.33 -18.14
CA HIS A 2 17.42 -40.25 -17.12
C HIS A 2 17.19 -38.94 -16.36
N ALA A 3 16.99 -39.07 -15.05
CA ALA A 3 16.66 -37.99 -14.13
C ALA A 3 17.91 -37.18 -13.80
N LEU A 4 17.79 -35.85 -13.81
CA LEU A 4 18.80 -34.93 -13.30
C LEU A 4 18.42 -34.50 -11.87
N PRO A 5 19.36 -34.52 -10.91
CA PRO A 5 19.09 -34.19 -9.52
C PRO A 5 19.02 -32.69 -9.23
N ASN A 6 18.14 -32.36 -8.28
CA ASN A 6 17.96 -31.08 -7.58
C ASN A 6 19.29 -30.41 -7.20
N GLN A 7 19.47 -29.15 -7.59
CA GLN A 7 20.42 -28.23 -6.94
C GLN A 7 19.66 -27.17 -6.17
N ALA A 8 19.31 -27.51 -4.93
CA ALA A 8 19.09 -26.55 -3.86
C ALA A 8 20.35 -26.53 -3.00
N ASN A 9 20.74 -25.35 -2.52
CA ASN A 9 21.88 -25.01 -1.65
C ASN A 9 23.18 -24.62 -2.35
N ALA A 10 23.36 -23.32 -2.56
CA ALA A 10 24.54 -22.60 -2.10
C ALA A 10 24.28 -21.09 -2.17
N ILE A 11 24.20 -20.43 -1.01
CA ILE A 11 25.00 -19.26 -0.63
C ILE A 11 24.78 -19.10 0.88
N SER A 12 25.72 -19.69 1.63
CA SER A 12 26.01 -19.34 3.01
C SER A 12 27.31 -18.57 2.97
N SER A 13 27.27 -17.26 3.16
CA SER A 13 28.40 -16.54 3.75
C SER A 13 27.90 -15.36 4.58
N SER A 14 28.25 -15.46 5.85
CA SER A 14 28.03 -14.55 6.97
C SER A 14 28.47 -13.10 6.74
N ARG A 15 27.55 -12.16 6.98
CA ARG A 15 27.83 -10.95 7.78
C ARG A 15 26.71 -10.77 8.80
N THR A 16 27.00 -11.16 10.03
CA THR A 16 26.15 -10.96 11.20
C THR A 16 26.09 -9.47 11.56
N HIS A 17 25.10 -8.75 11.06
CA HIS A 17 24.53 -7.62 11.80
C HIS A 17 23.48 -8.20 12.74
N SER A 18 23.90 -8.58 13.94
CA SER A 18 23.01 -9.01 15.01
C SER A 18 22.30 -7.78 15.60
N GLN A 19 21.40 -7.19 14.83
CA GLN A 19 20.28 -6.46 15.41
C GLN A 19 19.46 -7.49 16.20
N PRO A 20 19.11 -7.23 17.48
CA PRO A 20 18.28 -8.16 18.23
C PRO A 20 16.97 -8.34 17.45
N ARG A 21 16.69 -9.57 16.99
CA ARG A 21 15.40 -9.93 16.41
C ARG A 21 14.35 -9.56 17.44
N ARG A 22 13.59 -8.48 17.18
CA ARG A 22 12.43 -8.13 18.00
C ARG A 22 11.55 -9.37 18.06
N LYS A 23 11.25 -9.86 19.26
CA LYS A 23 10.29 -10.96 19.43
C LYS A 23 9.00 -10.54 18.72
N PRO A 24 8.43 -11.37 17.82
CA PRO A 24 7.15 -11.06 17.21
C PRO A 24 6.15 -10.78 18.33
N ARG A 25 5.46 -9.64 18.24
CA ARG A 25 4.45 -9.26 19.24
C ARG A 25 3.28 -10.26 19.13
N PRO A 26 2.67 -10.68 20.25
CA PRO A 26 1.50 -11.55 20.20
C PRO A 26 0.44 -10.98 19.25
N GLY A 27 -0.01 -11.77 18.29
CA GLY A 27 -1.07 -11.38 17.34
C GLY A 27 -0.73 -10.24 16.38
N PHE A 28 0.56 -9.91 16.17
CA PHE A 28 1.00 -8.80 15.30
C PHE A 28 0.51 -7.41 15.72
N ILE A 29 0.02 -7.27 16.96
CA ILE A 29 -0.45 -6.00 17.54
C ILE A 29 0.73 -5.09 17.83
N ASN A 30 0.66 -3.83 17.39
CA ASN A 30 1.72 -2.84 17.51
C ASN A 30 1.26 -1.65 18.39
N LYS A 31 2.13 -0.65 18.57
CA LYS A 31 1.82 0.65 19.15
C LYS A 31 1.20 1.58 18.08
N TYR A 32 1.57 1.34 16.83
CA TYR A 32 1.19 2.11 15.65
C TYR A 32 0.12 1.33 14.89
N TYR A 33 -0.99 2.00 14.56
CA TYR A 33 -2.13 1.34 13.93
C TYR A 33 -1.92 1.15 12.42
N ASP A 34 -1.08 1.96 11.78
CA ASP A 34 -0.60 1.73 10.42
C ASP A 34 0.29 0.48 10.34
N ASP A 35 1.22 0.26 11.28
CA ASP A 35 1.99 -0.99 11.35
C ASP A 35 1.04 -2.22 11.42
N GLU A 36 -0.03 -2.12 12.20
CA GLU A 36 -1.07 -3.14 12.29
C GLU A 36 -1.82 -3.31 10.97
N GLY A 37 -2.23 -2.21 10.33
CA GLY A 37 -2.89 -2.23 9.04
C GLY A 37 -2.08 -2.91 7.94
N TRP A 38 -0.76 -2.68 7.89
CA TRP A 38 0.13 -3.36 6.96
C TRP A 38 0.18 -4.87 7.20
N TRP A 39 0.25 -5.32 8.45
CA TRP A 39 0.20 -6.74 8.79
C TRP A 39 -1.16 -7.36 8.47
N ALA A 40 -2.25 -6.65 8.74
CA ALA A 40 -3.59 -7.13 8.41
C ALA A 40 -3.74 -7.34 6.90
N LEU A 41 -3.34 -6.37 6.06
CA LEU A 41 -3.37 -6.52 4.60
C LEU A 41 -2.50 -7.68 4.12
N ALA A 42 -1.29 -7.84 4.68
CA ALA A 42 -0.43 -8.97 4.33
C ALA A 42 -1.10 -10.33 4.65
N TRP A 43 -1.75 -10.46 5.81
CA TRP A 43 -2.47 -11.68 6.15
C TRP A 43 -3.70 -11.92 5.27
N ILE A 44 -4.38 -10.87 4.85
CA ILE A 44 -5.46 -10.99 3.85
C ILE A 44 -4.90 -11.48 2.51
N ASP A 45 -3.76 -10.95 2.05
CA ASP A 45 -3.11 -11.43 0.81
C ASP A 45 -2.72 -12.91 0.91
N VAL A 46 -2.23 -13.36 2.06
CA VAL A 46 -1.92 -14.79 2.27
C VAL A 46 -3.20 -15.63 2.27
N TYR A 47 -4.30 -15.14 2.85
CA TYR A 47 -5.60 -15.82 2.77
C TYR A 47 -6.09 -15.93 1.32
N ASP A 48 -5.99 -14.87 0.53
CA ASP A 48 -6.42 -14.87 -0.88
C ASP A 48 -5.67 -15.94 -1.71
N LEU A 49 -4.42 -16.24 -1.35
CA LEU A 49 -3.60 -17.25 -2.02
C LEU A 49 -3.80 -18.68 -1.50
N THR A 50 -4.10 -18.84 -0.22
CA THR A 50 -4.04 -20.15 0.46
C THR A 50 -5.41 -20.68 0.90
N HIS A 51 -6.38 -19.78 1.06
CA HIS A 51 -7.69 -20.00 1.68
C HIS A 51 -7.62 -20.64 3.08
N ASP A 52 -6.50 -20.49 3.79
CA ASP A 52 -6.38 -20.94 5.18
C ASP A 52 -6.95 -19.87 6.13
N GLU A 53 -8.11 -20.19 6.70
CA GLU A 53 -8.90 -19.32 7.58
C GLU A 53 -8.11 -18.72 8.76
N ARG A 54 -6.98 -19.34 9.16
CA ARG A 54 -6.12 -18.78 10.21
C ARG A 54 -5.57 -17.41 9.85
N TYR A 55 -5.32 -17.16 8.56
CA TYR A 55 -4.80 -15.87 8.10
C TYR A 55 -5.89 -14.79 8.10
N LEU A 56 -7.08 -15.09 7.62
CA LEU A 56 -8.22 -14.17 7.69
C LEU A 56 -8.62 -13.88 9.14
N ALA A 57 -8.62 -14.89 10.02
CA ALA A 57 -8.87 -14.72 11.45
C ALA A 57 -7.79 -13.84 12.12
N THR A 58 -6.53 -13.95 11.71
CA THR A 58 -5.45 -13.09 12.21
C THR A 58 -5.67 -11.64 11.77
N ALA A 59 -5.99 -11.40 10.49
CA ALA A 59 -6.32 -10.06 10.00
C ALA A 59 -7.54 -9.46 10.72
N ALA A 60 -8.58 -10.25 10.94
CA ALA A 60 -9.76 -9.84 11.71
C ALA A 60 -9.43 -9.47 13.16
N SER A 61 -8.52 -10.21 13.81
CA SER A 61 -8.05 -9.90 15.16
C SER A 61 -7.26 -8.59 15.21
N ILE A 62 -6.41 -8.32 14.20
CA ILE A 62 -5.67 -7.07 14.11
C ILE A 62 -6.65 -5.90 13.88
N PHE A 63 -7.60 -6.06 12.96
CA PHE A 63 -8.61 -5.03 12.70
C PHE A 63 -9.44 -4.70 13.93
N ALA A 64 -9.79 -5.71 14.75
CA ALA A 64 -10.47 -5.48 16.01
C ALA A 64 -9.67 -4.54 16.94
N ASP A 65 -8.35 -4.69 17.02
CA ASP A 65 -7.50 -3.76 17.78
C ASP A 65 -7.47 -2.36 17.14
N MET A 66 -7.36 -2.27 15.81
CA MET A 66 -7.38 -1.00 15.09
C MET A 66 -8.66 -0.19 15.38
N THR A 67 -9.80 -0.86 15.62
CA THR A 67 -11.05 -0.15 15.97
C THR A 67 -10.96 0.66 17.28
N TYR A 68 -10.04 0.33 18.20
CA TYR A 68 -9.77 1.14 19.41
C TYR A 68 -9.06 2.47 19.10
N GLY A 69 -8.51 2.60 17.89
CA GLY A 69 -7.98 3.83 17.35
C GLY A 69 -9.07 4.84 16.98
N TRP A 70 -10.28 4.36 16.64
CA TRP A 70 -11.40 5.21 16.22
C TRP A 70 -11.99 5.97 17.41
N VAL A 71 -11.91 7.31 17.37
CA VAL A 71 -12.52 8.17 18.40
C VAL A 71 -13.13 9.44 17.80
N GLN A 72 -14.06 10.05 18.53
CA GLN A 72 -14.84 11.21 18.07
C GLN A 72 -14.05 12.51 17.90
N THR A 73 -12.83 12.62 18.42
CA THR A 73 -11.94 13.76 18.12
C THR A 73 -11.79 13.90 16.60
N CYS A 74 -11.93 15.11 16.06
CA CYS A 74 -11.99 15.34 14.61
C CYS A 74 -13.16 14.60 13.91
N SER A 75 -14.27 14.43 14.61
CA SER A 75 -15.52 13.80 14.11
C SER A 75 -15.40 12.31 13.73
N GLY A 76 -14.33 11.62 14.13
CA GLY A 76 -14.07 10.24 13.74
C GLY A 76 -12.63 10.03 13.30
N GLY A 77 -12.37 8.91 12.62
CA GLY A 77 -11.05 8.50 12.15
C GLY A 77 -10.21 7.89 13.27
N ILE A 78 -9.27 7.04 12.89
CA ILE A 78 -8.31 6.44 13.81
C ILE A 78 -7.09 7.34 14.04
N TRP A 79 -6.53 7.26 15.23
CA TRP A 79 -5.20 7.82 15.51
C TRP A 79 -4.11 7.02 14.79
N TRP A 80 -2.98 7.66 14.52
CA TRP A 80 -1.78 6.99 14.00
C TRP A 80 -1.25 5.94 14.99
N SER A 81 -1.30 6.25 16.29
CA SER A 81 -0.78 5.37 17.34
C SER A 81 -1.62 5.39 18.60
N LYS A 82 -1.35 4.43 19.49
CA LYS A 82 -1.97 4.29 20.81
C LYS A 82 -1.70 5.48 21.74
N ASP A 83 -0.72 6.34 21.42
CA ASP A 83 -0.46 7.59 22.14
C ASP A 83 -1.46 8.71 21.79
N ARG A 84 -2.24 8.55 20.72
CA ARG A 84 -3.33 9.46 20.31
C ARG A 84 -2.90 10.93 20.13
N LYS A 85 -1.77 11.15 19.46
CA LYS A 85 -1.20 12.49 19.23
C LYS A 85 -1.40 13.04 17.81
N TYR A 86 -1.62 12.17 16.84
CA TYR A 86 -1.67 12.55 15.43
C TYR A 86 -2.62 11.65 14.65
N LYS A 87 -3.50 12.23 13.84
CA LYS A 87 -4.32 11.51 12.85
C LYS A 87 -3.71 11.76 11.48
N ASN A 88 -3.11 10.73 10.90
CA ASN A 88 -2.53 10.77 9.57
C ASN A 88 -3.37 9.98 8.57
N ALA A 89 -3.15 10.27 7.29
CA ALA A 89 -3.84 9.64 6.19
C ALA A 89 -3.59 8.13 6.19
N ILE A 90 -2.33 7.69 6.26
CA ILE A 90 -1.98 6.27 6.11
C ILE A 90 -2.71 5.34 7.10
N ALA A 91 -2.82 5.70 8.38
CA ALA A 91 -3.50 4.85 9.36
C ALA A 91 -4.98 4.65 8.98
N ASN A 92 -5.62 5.72 8.50
CA ASN A 92 -7.03 5.73 8.11
C ASN A 92 -7.26 5.05 6.74
N GLU A 93 -6.36 5.21 5.78
CA GLU A 93 -6.39 4.50 4.49
C GLU A 93 -6.23 2.99 4.66
N LEU A 94 -5.32 2.56 5.55
CA LEU A 94 -5.14 1.15 5.89
C LEU A 94 -6.36 0.61 6.65
N PHE A 95 -6.94 1.39 7.57
CA PHE A 95 -8.18 1.01 8.25
C PHE A 95 -9.32 0.79 7.25
N LEU A 96 -9.51 1.70 6.29
CA LEU A 96 -10.47 1.55 5.20
C LEU A 96 -10.20 0.27 4.40
N SER A 97 -8.96 0.08 3.96
CA SER A 97 -8.55 -1.04 3.12
C SER A 97 -8.79 -2.38 3.81
N VAL A 98 -8.41 -2.49 5.08
CA VAL A 98 -8.62 -3.72 5.87
C VAL A 98 -10.10 -3.97 6.10
N ALA A 99 -10.88 -2.94 6.51
CA ALA A 99 -12.31 -3.09 6.73
C ALA A 99 -13.05 -3.55 5.46
N ALA A 100 -12.76 -2.92 4.33
CA ALA A 100 -13.40 -3.24 3.06
C ALA A 100 -13.02 -4.65 2.57
N ARG A 101 -11.74 -5.03 2.64
CA ARG A 101 -11.31 -6.37 2.23
C ARG A 101 -11.86 -7.48 3.14
N LEU A 102 -11.90 -7.26 4.46
CA LEU A 102 -12.56 -8.19 5.38
C LEU A 102 -14.05 -8.35 5.03
N ALA A 103 -14.74 -7.28 4.66
CA ALA A 103 -16.13 -7.35 4.21
C ALA A 103 -16.30 -8.17 2.92
N VAL A 104 -15.39 -8.03 1.95
CA VAL A 104 -15.42 -8.84 0.71
C VAL A 104 -15.27 -10.33 1.03
N LEU A 105 -14.33 -10.69 1.89
CA LEU A 105 -13.90 -12.08 2.07
C LEU A 105 -14.71 -12.85 3.12
N THR A 106 -15.31 -12.14 4.10
CA THR A 106 -16.04 -12.80 5.19
C THR A 106 -17.36 -13.38 4.70
N THR A 107 -17.60 -14.66 4.99
CA THR A 107 -18.84 -15.38 4.63
C THR A 107 -19.97 -15.19 5.64
N ASP A 108 -19.64 -14.99 6.92
CA ASP A 108 -20.62 -14.72 7.98
C ASP A 108 -21.34 -13.37 7.73
N PRO A 109 -22.67 -13.35 7.56
CA PRO A 109 -23.40 -12.13 7.20
C PRO A 109 -23.30 -11.01 8.24
N LYS A 110 -23.21 -11.35 9.53
CA LYS A 110 -23.18 -10.36 10.62
C LYS A 110 -21.82 -9.67 10.68
N GLN A 111 -20.73 -10.45 10.59
CA GLN A 111 -19.37 -9.93 10.53
C GLN A 111 -19.16 -9.11 9.26
N ARG A 112 -19.60 -9.61 8.10
CA ARG A 112 -19.58 -8.87 6.84
C ARG A 112 -20.26 -7.51 6.98
N THR A 113 -21.49 -7.48 7.51
CA THR A 113 -22.24 -6.23 7.74
C THR A 113 -21.48 -5.26 8.65
N ASN A 114 -20.82 -5.77 9.70
CA ASN A 114 -20.01 -4.95 10.59
C ASN A 114 -18.78 -4.36 9.88
N TYR A 115 -18.05 -5.14 9.10
CA TYR A 115 -16.89 -4.66 8.33
C TYR A 115 -17.31 -3.65 7.26
N SER A 116 -18.40 -3.91 6.52
CA SER A 116 -18.96 -2.96 5.57
C SER A 116 -19.36 -1.65 6.24
N ALA A 117 -19.94 -1.69 7.45
CA ALA A 117 -20.30 -0.48 8.20
C ALA A 117 -19.07 0.33 8.62
N TRP A 118 -17.98 -0.33 9.02
CA TRP A 118 -16.72 0.34 9.31
C TRP A 118 -16.08 0.97 8.08
N ALA A 119 -16.02 0.23 6.96
CA ALA A 119 -15.45 0.74 5.72
C ALA A 119 -16.20 1.98 5.21
N ASN A 120 -17.54 1.94 5.21
CA ASN A 120 -18.36 3.10 4.83
C ASN A 120 -18.16 4.28 5.79
N ARG A 121 -18.12 4.03 7.10
CA ARG A 121 -17.89 5.07 8.11
C ARG A 121 -16.53 5.74 7.94
N GLU A 122 -15.48 4.95 7.73
CA GLU A 122 -14.13 5.44 7.47
C GLU A 122 -14.10 6.28 6.20
N TRP A 123 -14.63 5.78 5.08
CA TRP A 123 -14.61 6.53 3.83
C TRP A 123 -15.36 7.87 3.93
N GLN A 124 -16.54 7.88 4.54
CA GLN A 124 -17.30 9.11 4.77
C GLN A 124 -16.51 10.11 5.63
N TRP A 125 -15.81 9.64 6.66
CA TRP A 125 -14.96 10.50 7.47
C TRP A 125 -13.74 10.99 6.70
N PHE A 126 -13.07 10.13 5.94
CA PHE A 126 -11.85 10.46 5.21
C PHE A 126 -12.10 11.58 4.20
N VAL A 127 -13.18 11.49 3.43
CA VAL A 127 -13.62 12.56 2.51
C VAL A 127 -13.96 13.84 3.28
N GLY A 128 -14.65 13.73 4.42
CA GLY A 128 -15.03 14.87 5.26
C GLY A 128 -13.86 15.51 6.04
N SER A 129 -12.73 14.82 6.17
CA SER A 129 -11.55 15.29 6.91
C SER A 129 -10.82 16.45 6.22
N GLY A 130 -10.99 16.56 4.90
CA GLY A 130 -10.27 17.49 4.04
C GLY A 130 -8.84 17.07 3.68
N MET A 131 -8.39 15.87 4.04
CA MET A 131 -7.04 15.36 3.68
C MET A 131 -6.88 15.15 2.17
N ILE A 132 -7.96 14.81 1.45
CA ILE A 132 -8.01 14.94 -0.01
C ILE A 132 -8.14 16.44 -0.32
N ASN A 133 -7.07 17.02 -0.87
CA ASN A 133 -6.98 18.45 -1.12
C ASN A 133 -7.68 18.85 -2.44
N PRO A 134 -7.80 20.16 -2.74
CA PRO A 134 -8.42 20.64 -3.97
C PRO A 134 -7.76 20.11 -5.26
N GLU A 135 -6.47 19.78 -5.21
CA GLU A 135 -5.71 19.18 -6.32
C GLU A 135 -5.93 17.66 -6.45
N GLN A 136 -6.82 17.07 -5.64
CA GLN A 136 -7.11 15.62 -5.60
C GLN A 136 -5.93 14.77 -5.12
N LEU A 137 -5.05 15.35 -4.30
CA LEU A 137 -3.94 14.67 -3.65
C LEU A 137 -4.22 14.53 -2.16
N VAL A 138 -3.70 13.47 -1.56
CA VAL A 138 -3.85 13.17 -0.13
C VAL A 138 -2.67 13.74 0.64
N ASN A 139 -2.93 14.75 1.48
CA ASN A 139 -1.96 15.28 2.42
C ASN A 139 -1.76 14.34 3.63
N ASP A 140 -0.62 14.45 4.29
CA ASP A 140 -0.18 13.55 5.36
C ASP A 140 -1.15 13.37 6.53
N GLY A 141 -1.95 14.39 6.88
CA GLY A 141 -2.83 14.27 8.05
C GLY A 141 -3.53 15.53 8.49
N LEU A 142 -3.93 15.52 9.77
CA LEU A 142 -4.66 16.62 10.41
C LEU A 142 -3.81 17.35 11.46
N THR A 143 -4.06 18.65 11.61
CA THR A 143 -3.61 19.45 12.75
C THR A 143 -4.41 19.08 14.01
N GLU A 144 -3.95 19.56 15.18
CA GLU A 144 -4.69 19.44 16.45
C GLU A 144 -6.09 20.11 16.38
N SER A 145 -6.25 21.11 15.52
CA SER A 145 -7.53 21.78 15.24
C SER A 145 -8.40 21.06 14.20
N CYS A 146 -8.06 19.81 13.86
CA CYS A 146 -8.80 18.97 12.91
C CYS A 146 -8.94 19.59 11.52
N LYS A 147 -7.86 20.23 11.03
CA LYS A 147 -7.76 20.74 9.66
C LYS A 147 -6.69 19.97 8.91
N ASN A 148 -6.84 19.83 7.60
CA ASN A 148 -5.78 19.32 6.75
C ASN A 148 -4.48 20.11 7.04
N ASN A 149 -3.42 19.39 7.36
CA ASN A 149 -2.13 19.96 7.73
C ASN A 149 -1.33 20.49 6.53
N GLN A 150 -1.79 20.23 5.30
CA GLN A 150 -1.16 20.61 4.03
C GLN A 150 0.31 20.15 3.92
N ARG A 151 0.67 19.10 4.66
CA ARG A 151 2.02 18.51 4.65
C ARG A 151 2.20 17.62 3.45
N THR A 152 3.39 17.03 3.35
CA THR A 152 3.86 16.21 2.24
C THR A 152 2.79 15.28 1.69
N ILE A 153 2.68 15.29 0.37
CA ILE A 153 1.93 14.33 -0.44
C ILE A 153 2.85 13.15 -0.73
N TRP A 154 2.83 12.14 0.14
CA TRP A 154 3.63 10.94 -0.04
C TRP A 154 3.00 10.00 -1.07
N THR A 155 3.82 9.30 -1.85
CA THR A 155 3.33 8.39 -2.91
C THR A 155 2.40 7.31 -2.37
N TYR A 156 2.74 6.69 -1.23
CA TYR A 156 1.92 5.64 -0.62
C TYR A 156 0.52 6.08 -0.21
N ASN A 157 0.32 7.31 0.28
CA ASN A 157 -1.00 7.82 0.63
C ASN A 157 -1.90 7.92 -0.60
N GLN A 158 -1.29 8.24 -1.75
CA GLN A 158 -2.03 8.29 -3.03
C GLN A 158 -2.39 6.90 -3.55
N GLY A 159 -1.71 5.86 -3.07
CA GLY A 159 -1.85 4.48 -3.52
C GLY A 159 -2.77 3.66 -2.64
N VAL A 160 -2.54 3.62 -1.33
CA VAL A 160 -3.29 2.79 -0.39
C VAL A 160 -4.77 3.13 -0.41
N ILE A 161 -5.10 4.43 -0.54
CA ILE A 161 -6.50 4.85 -0.69
C ILE A 161 -7.18 4.23 -1.92
N LEU A 162 -6.46 4.00 -3.03
CA LEU A 162 -7.01 3.35 -4.23
C LEU A 162 -7.43 1.91 -3.92
N GLY A 163 -6.58 1.16 -3.23
CA GLY A 163 -6.87 -0.20 -2.79
C GLY A 163 -8.13 -0.27 -1.90
N GLY A 164 -8.25 0.67 -0.97
CA GLY A 164 -9.44 0.80 -0.12
C GLY A 164 -10.71 1.11 -0.91
N LEU A 165 -10.64 2.00 -1.90
CA LEU A 165 -11.78 2.36 -2.75
C LEU A 165 -12.21 1.22 -3.68
N ILE A 166 -11.26 0.45 -4.23
CA ILE A 166 -11.56 -0.77 -5.02
C ILE A 166 -12.29 -1.79 -4.15
N ALA A 167 -11.77 -2.09 -2.96
CA ALA A 167 -12.41 -3.04 -2.06
C ALA A 167 -13.79 -2.56 -1.59
N LEU A 168 -13.95 -1.25 -1.30
CA LEU A 168 -15.25 -0.70 -0.93
C LEU A 168 -16.25 -0.71 -2.10
N HIS A 169 -15.76 -0.54 -3.34
CA HIS A 169 -16.56 -0.73 -4.55
C HIS A 169 -17.08 -2.16 -4.63
N ALA A 170 -16.22 -3.16 -4.45
CA ALA A 170 -16.63 -4.57 -4.45
C ALA A 170 -17.69 -4.91 -3.38
N VAL A 171 -17.69 -4.19 -2.25
CA VAL A 171 -18.69 -4.36 -1.17
C VAL A 171 -20.02 -3.68 -1.51
N SER A 172 -19.99 -2.48 -2.09
CA SER A 172 -21.17 -1.61 -2.22
C SER A 172 -21.79 -1.57 -3.62
N GLY A 173 -21.03 -1.90 -4.66
CA GLY A 173 -21.38 -1.70 -6.06
C GLY A 173 -21.34 -0.24 -6.52
N ASP A 174 -20.88 0.71 -5.68
CA ASP A 174 -20.90 2.13 -6.02
C ASP A 174 -19.75 2.51 -6.98
N ALA A 175 -20.07 2.76 -8.25
CA ALA A 175 -19.11 3.15 -9.28
C ALA A 175 -18.47 4.53 -9.03
N ALA A 176 -19.03 5.37 -8.15
CA ALA A 176 -18.40 6.64 -7.78
C ALA A 176 -17.07 6.44 -7.05
N LEU A 177 -16.88 5.31 -6.36
CA LEU A 177 -15.64 4.97 -5.67
C LEU A 177 -14.48 4.77 -6.64
N LEU A 178 -14.69 4.02 -7.73
CA LEU A 178 -13.69 3.86 -8.79
C LEU A 178 -13.43 5.19 -9.52
N SER A 179 -14.48 5.99 -9.72
CA SER A 179 -14.33 7.33 -10.30
C SER A 179 -13.43 8.23 -9.46
N GLU A 180 -13.57 8.17 -8.14
CA GLU A 180 -12.71 8.93 -7.20
C GLU A 180 -11.28 8.39 -7.17
N ALA A 181 -11.11 7.06 -7.14
CA ALA A 181 -9.79 6.42 -7.24
C ALA A 181 -9.05 6.87 -8.51
N HIS A 182 -9.72 6.95 -9.66
CA HIS A 182 -9.11 7.46 -10.88
C HIS A 182 -8.74 8.95 -10.82
N LYS A 183 -9.49 9.79 -10.09
CA LYS A 183 -9.10 11.21 -9.91
C LYS A 183 -7.82 11.31 -9.10
N ILE A 184 -7.74 10.61 -7.97
CA ILE A 184 -6.54 10.58 -7.10
C ILE A 184 -5.35 10.03 -7.88
N ALA A 185 -5.51 8.89 -8.56
CA ALA A 185 -4.45 8.28 -9.35
C ALA A 185 -3.93 9.24 -10.45
N ARG A 186 -4.83 9.92 -11.19
CA ARG A 186 -4.40 10.90 -12.21
C ARG A 186 -3.69 12.10 -11.61
N ALA A 187 -4.18 12.62 -10.48
CA ALA A 187 -3.53 13.73 -9.79
C ALA A 187 -2.13 13.33 -9.30
N ALA A 188 -2.00 12.16 -8.70
CA ALA A 188 -0.72 11.62 -8.24
C ALA A 188 0.27 11.43 -9.40
N LEU A 189 -0.15 10.83 -10.51
CA LEU A 189 0.69 10.71 -11.70
C LEU A 189 1.11 12.08 -12.24
N SER A 190 0.21 13.07 -12.26
CA SER A 190 0.55 14.40 -12.74
C SER A 190 1.52 15.15 -11.82
N ALA A 191 1.46 14.91 -10.51
CA ALA A 191 2.20 15.68 -9.51
C ALA A 191 3.51 15.03 -9.06
N LEU A 192 3.60 13.70 -9.10
CA LEU A 192 4.68 12.93 -8.48
C LEU A 192 5.59 12.23 -9.50
N THR A 193 5.34 12.36 -10.81
CA THR A 193 6.26 11.87 -11.83
C THR A 193 7.08 12.99 -12.47
N ASP A 194 8.32 12.69 -12.85
CA ASP A 194 9.15 13.59 -13.64
C ASP A 194 8.67 13.70 -15.11
N GLN A 195 9.43 14.45 -15.92
CA GLN A 195 9.12 14.62 -17.35
C GLN A 195 9.24 13.33 -18.16
N GLN A 196 9.94 12.33 -17.63
CA GLN A 196 10.11 11.00 -18.23
C GLN A 196 9.00 10.04 -17.77
N GLY A 197 8.17 10.45 -16.80
CA GLY A 197 7.09 9.64 -16.23
C GLY A 197 7.54 8.71 -15.09
N VAL A 198 8.73 8.94 -14.53
CA VAL A 198 9.27 8.18 -13.39
C VAL A 198 8.76 8.77 -12.07
N LEU A 199 8.30 7.91 -11.17
CA LEU A 199 7.74 8.29 -9.88
C LEU A 199 8.83 8.69 -8.87
N HIS A 200 8.55 9.76 -8.13
CA HIS A 200 9.44 10.31 -7.11
C HIS A 200 8.72 10.51 -5.77
N ASP A 201 9.43 10.20 -4.69
CA ASP A 201 9.15 10.75 -3.37
C ASP A 201 10.06 11.96 -3.07
N VAL A 202 9.54 12.95 -2.35
CA VAL A 202 10.26 14.21 -2.04
C VAL A 202 11.57 14.01 -1.24
N CYS A 203 11.72 12.85 -0.59
CA CYS A 203 12.88 12.54 0.24
C CYS A 203 14.07 11.97 -0.55
N GLU A 204 13.92 11.65 -1.83
CA GLU A 204 14.99 11.09 -2.64
C GLU A 204 16.20 12.04 -2.73
N PRO A 205 17.46 11.54 -2.73
CA PRO A 205 17.91 10.15 -2.62
C PRO A 205 18.31 9.79 -1.17
N LYS A 206 17.58 10.30 -0.17
CA LYS A 206 17.89 10.12 1.25
C LYS A 206 16.62 9.87 2.05
N CYS A 207 15.75 9.00 1.54
CA CYS A 207 14.58 8.63 2.28
C CYS A 207 14.97 7.89 3.56
N GLY A 208 14.20 8.09 4.63
CA GLY A 208 14.31 7.26 5.82
C GLY A 208 13.91 5.82 5.52
N GLY A 209 14.11 4.90 6.48
CA GLY A 209 13.88 3.47 6.28
C GLY A 209 12.47 3.10 5.80
N ASP A 210 11.46 3.89 6.14
CA ASP A 210 10.08 3.69 5.68
C ASP A 210 9.86 4.25 4.25
N GLY A 211 10.45 5.41 3.96
CA GLY A 211 10.20 6.16 2.73
C GLY A 211 10.64 5.43 1.47
N THR A 212 11.65 4.56 1.57
CA THR A 212 12.11 3.74 0.44
C THR A 212 11.06 2.73 -0.02
N GLN A 213 10.04 2.43 0.79
CA GLN A 213 8.94 1.52 0.46
C GLN A 213 7.76 2.18 -0.27
N PHE A 214 7.60 3.50 -0.15
CA PHE A 214 6.34 4.17 -0.44
C PHE A 214 5.91 4.04 -1.91
N LYS A 215 6.85 4.17 -2.85
CA LYS A 215 6.58 4.03 -4.29
C LYS A 215 6.05 2.66 -4.68
N GLY A 216 6.55 1.59 -4.06
CA GLY A 216 6.06 0.23 -4.31
C GLY A 216 4.62 0.04 -3.84
N ALA A 217 4.27 0.61 -2.68
CA ALA A 217 2.89 0.62 -2.19
C ALA A 217 1.95 1.39 -3.13
N PHE A 218 2.42 2.48 -3.75
CA PHE A 218 1.68 3.14 -4.82
C PHE A 218 1.50 2.26 -6.05
N ALA A 219 2.60 1.71 -6.58
CA ALA A 219 2.59 0.91 -7.81
C ALA A 219 1.64 -0.30 -7.73
N ARG A 220 1.66 -1.05 -6.62
CA ARG A 220 0.78 -2.22 -6.44
C ARG A 220 -0.71 -1.86 -6.45
N ASN A 221 -1.09 -0.73 -5.85
CA ASN A 221 -2.49 -0.31 -5.77
C ASN A 221 -2.95 0.33 -7.09
N LEU A 222 -2.07 1.03 -7.79
CA LEU A 222 -2.38 1.53 -9.13
C LEU A 222 -2.55 0.39 -10.12
N ARG A 223 -1.75 -0.69 -10.00
CA ARG A 223 -1.96 -1.92 -10.76
C ARG A 223 -3.33 -2.50 -10.44
N ALA A 224 -3.68 -2.70 -9.18
CA ALA A 224 -4.98 -3.23 -8.78
C ALA A 224 -6.15 -2.41 -9.36
N LEU A 225 -6.04 -1.07 -9.35
CA LEU A 225 -7.04 -0.20 -9.98
C LEU A 225 -7.13 -0.44 -11.49
N ASN A 226 -6.00 -0.65 -12.17
CA ASN A 226 -5.97 -0.94 -13.59
C ASN A 226 -6.49 -2.34 -13.94
N GLU A 227 -6.42 -3.29 -13.01
CA GLU A 227 -7.01 -4.61 -13.19
C GLU A 227 -8.54 -4.59 -13.05
N GLU A 228 -9.06 -3.69 -12.20
CA GLU A 228 -10.49 -3.49 -11.97
C GLU A 228 -11.15 -2.61 -13.05
N ASP A 229 -10.60 -1.42 -13.33
CA ASP A 229 -11.06 -0.50 -14.40
C ASP A 229 -9.87 -0.01 -15.25
N PRO A 230 -9.52 -0.75 -16.32
CA PRO A 230 -8.31 -0.52 -17.09
C PRO A 230 -8.20 0.86 -17.74
N LYS A 231 -7.03 1.51 -17.59
CA LYS A 231 -6.61 2.73 -18.29
C LYS A 231 -5.21 2.56 -18.88
N LEU A 232 -5.06 2.85 -20.17
CA LEU A 232 -3.74 2.80 -20.86
C LEU A 232 -2.65 3.63 -20.17
N ALA A 233 -3.02 4.71 -19.48
CA ALA A 233 -2.08 5.55 -18.74
C ALA A 233 -1.37 4.79 -17.60
N TYR A 234 -2.04 3.83 -16.96
CA TYR A 234 -1.49 3.10 -15.81
C TYR A 234 -0.56 1.97 -16.26
N ASP A 235 -0.88 1.28 -17.36
CA ASP A 235 0.04 0.35 -18.03
C ASP A 235 1.32 1.08 -18.47
N ARG A 236 1.18 2.25 -19.11
CA ARG A 236 2.33 3.07 -19.51
C ARG A 236 3.17 3.47 -18.31
N PHE A 237 2.56 3.95 -17.23
CA PHE A 237 3.27 4.29 -16.00
C PHE A 237 4.09 3.11 -15.46
N ALA A 238 3.47 1.93 -15.35
CA ALA A 238 4.15 0.74 -14.83
C ALA A 238 5.37 0.37 -15.71
N ARG A 239 5.20 0.35 -17.04
CA ARG A 239 6.30 0.08 -17.99
C ARG A 239 7.41 1.11 -17.89
N THR A 240 7.09 2.40 -17.93
CA THR A 240 8.08 3.50 -17.84
C THR A 240 8.96 3.34 -16.60
N ASN A 241 8.37 3.10 -15.44
CA ASN A 241 9.11 2.95 -14.19
C ASN A 241 9.91 1.64 -14.15
N ALA A 242 9.32 0.53 -14.60
CA ALA A 242 10.00 -0.76 -14.71
C ALA A 242 11.21 -0.70 -15.65
N ASP A 243 11.07 -0.11 -16.84
CA ASP A 243 12.13 0.04 -17.82
C ASP A 243 13.23 0.98 -17.30
N SER A 244 12.86 2.08 -16.65
CA SER A 244 13.81 3.00 -16.03
C SER A 244 14.69 2.27 -15.01
N ILE A 245 14.09 1.50 -14.10
CA ILE A 245 14.83 0.69 -13.12
C ILE A 245 15.70 -0.33 -13.85
N TRP A 246 15.11 -1.15 -14.71
CA TRP A 246 15.79 -2.28 -15.36
C TRP A 246 17.02 -1.87 -16.18
N ASN A 247 16.93 -0.73 -16.89
CA ASN A 247 18.03 -0.19 -17.69
C ASN A 247 19.23 0.28 -16.86
N GLN A 248 19.07 0.43 -15.55
CA GLN A 248 20.12 0.92 -14.65
C GLN A 248 20.75 -0.18 -13.80
N VAL A 249 20.07 -1.31 -13.64
CA VAL A 249 20.55 -2.45 -12.86
C VAL A 249 21.75 -3.10 -13.55
N ARG A 250 22.76 -3.52 -12.76
CA ARG A 250 24.00 -4.10 -13.27
C ARG A 250 24.33 -5.42 -12.56
N SER A 251 24.93 -6.34 -13.33
CA SER A 251 25.56 -7.56 -12.82
C SER A 251 26.76 -7.22 -11.93
N PRO A 252 27.11 -8.05 -10.92
CA PRO A 252 26.49 -9.34 -10.59
C PRO A 252 25.30 -9.28 -9.64
N ASP A 253 25.09 -8.16 -8.92
CA ASP A 253 24.24 -8.15 -7.73
C ASP A 253 22.79 -7.71 -7.99
N TYR A 254 22.52 -7.09 -9.15
CA TYR A 254 21.19 -6.65 -9.57
C TYR A 254 20.40 -5.84 -8.52
N HIS A 255 21.10 -5.00 -7.73
CA HIS A 255 20.47 -4.19 -6.69
C HIS A 255 19.50 -3.16 -7.29
N LEU A 256 18.31 -3.07 -6.70
CA LEU A 256 17.27 -2.11 -7.04
C LEU A 256 17.20 -1.05 -5.92
N GLY A 257 17.50 0.20 -6.27
CA GLY A 257 17.55 1.31 -5.32
C GLY A 257 16.24 2.08 -5.20
N GLU A 258 16.22 3.04 -4.27
CA GLU A 258 15.08 3.93 -4.03
C GLU A 258 14.83 4.88 -5.22
N VAL A 259 15.89 5.37 -5.87
CA VAL A 259 15.78 6.32 -6.98
C VAL A 259 15.59 5.55 -8.28
N TRP A 260 14.37 5.61 -8.82
CA TRP A 260 14.02 4.83 -10.00
C TRP A 260 14.50 5.49 -11.31
N SER A 261 14.89 6.76 -11.27
CA SER A 261 15.38 7.53 -12.43
C SER A 261 16.92 7.54 -12.58
N ALA A 262 17.65 7.14 -11.53
CA ALA A 262 19.12 7.20 -11.52
C ALA A 262 19.73 6.19 -10.54
N THR A 263 20.92 5.68 -10.85
CA THR A 263 21.68 4.79 -9.95
C THR A 263 22.25 5.60 -8.78
N SER A 264 21.43 5.83 -7.77
CA SER A 264 21.75 6.65 -6.60
C SER A 264 21.01 6.13 -5.37
N GLY A 265 21.40 6.61 -4.20
CA GLY A 265 20.97 6.04 -2.92
C GLY A 265 21.73 4.77 -2.56
N THR A 266 21.39 4.18 -1.41
CA THR A 266 21.94 2.88 -0.97
C THR A 266 20.82 1.86 -0.96
N PRO A 267 20.84 0.86 -1.87
CA PRO A 267 19.84 -0.21 -1.86
C PRO A 267 19.82 -0.96 -0.53
N ASP A 268 18.61 -1.30 -0.10
CA ASP A 268 18.28 -2.05 1.10
C ASP A 268 17.07 -2.95 0.82
N ALA A 269 16.62 -3.70 1.83
CA ALA A 269 15.51 -4.63 1.65
C ALA A 269 14.19 -3.93 1.25
N SER A 270 13.93 -2.73 1.78
CA SER A 270 12.69 -1.99 1.48
C SER A 270 12.72 -1.41 0.07
N SER A 271 13.79 -0.71 -0.32
CA SER A 271 13.95 -0.20 -1.70
C SER A 271 13.92 -1.33 -2.74
N GLN A 272 14.54 -2.47 -2.45
CA GLN A 272 14.50 -3.64 -3.32
C GLN A 272 13.06 -4.12 -3.55
N SER A 273 12.29 -4.28 -2.47
CA SER A 273 10.90 -4.76 -2.57
C SER A 273 9.98 -3.74 -3.24
N SER A 274 10.22 -2.44 -2.99
CA SER A 274 9.51 -1.32 -3.61
C SER A 274 9.68 -1.31 -5.13
N ALA A 275 10.91 -1.45 -5.61
CA ALA A 275 11.21 -1.56 -7.04
C ALA A 275 10.64 -2.85 -7.66
N LEU A 276 10.64 -3.96 -6.92
CA LEU A 276 10.01 -5.20 -7.39
C LEU A 276 8.51 -5.04 -7.59
N ASP A 277 7.80 -4.28 -6.75
CA ASP A 277 6.35 -4.06 -6.92
C ASP A 277 6.02 -3.48 -8.32
N VAL A 278 6.78 -2.49 -8.80
CA VAL A 278 6.51 -1.90 -10.12
C VAL A 278 6.97 -2.78 -11.28
N LEU A 279 8.05 -3.55 -11.11
CA LEU A 279 8.48 -4.57 -12.10
C LEU A 279 7.43 -5.67 -12.26
N VAL A 280 6.90 -6.20 -11.15
CA VAL A 280 5.80 -7.17 -11.15
C VAL A 280 4.56 -6.55 -11.79
N SER A 281 4.25 -5.29 -11.46
CA SER A 281 3.09 -4.60 -12.01
C SER A 281 3.17 -4.45 -13.53
N ALA A 282 4.34 -4.09 -14.08
CA ALA A 282 4.56 -4.05 -15.52
C ALA A 282 4.42 -5.43 -16.18
N ALA A 283 4.93 -6.48 -15.53
CA ALA A 283 4.85 -7.85 -16.04
C ALA A 283 3.40 -8.36 -16.10
N GLU A 284 2.62 -8.17 -15.03
CA GLU A 284 1.23 -8.63 -14.95
C GLU A 284 0.32 -7.90 -15.95
N LEU A 285 0.45 -6.57 -16.08
CA LEU A 285 -0.34 -5.79 -17.04
C LEU A 285 0.03 -6.12 -18.50
N SER A 286 1.29 -6.45 -18.77
CA SER A 286 1.74 -6.92 -20.08
C SER A 286 1.12 -8.26 -20.47
N ALA A 287 1.10 -9.21 -19.53
CA ALA A 287 0.52 -10.52 -19.79
C ALA A 287 -0.96 -10.41 -20.17
N LYS A 288 -1.74 -9.59 -19.46
CA LYS A 288 -3.17 -9.40 -19.75
C LYS A 288 -3.44 -8.79 -21.12
N ASN A 289 -2.63 -7.83 -21.56
CA ASN A 289 -2.77 -7.20 -22.88
C ASN A 289 -2.37 -8.12 -24.04
N ALA A 290 -1.62 -9.19 -23.79
CA ALA A 290 -1.25 -10.16 -24.83
C ALA A 290 -2.37 -11.17 -25.16
N PHE A 291 -3.43 -11.23 -24.34
CA PHE A 291 -4.54 -12.18 -24.49
C PHE A 291 -5.89 -11.53 -24.83
N ASN A 292 -5.94 -10.20 -24.95
CA ASN A 292 -7.09 -9.42 -25.42
C ASN A 292 -6.81 -8.85 -26.81
#